data_AF-A0A7J3AQ14-F1
#
_entry.id   AF-A0A7J3AQ14-F1
#
_cell.length_a   1.000
_cell.length_b   1.000
_cell.length_c   1.000
_cell.angle_alpha   90.00
_cell.angle_beta   90.00
_cell.angle_gamma   90.00
#
_symmetry.space_group_name_H-M   'P 1'
#
loop_
_entity.id
_entity.type
_entity.pdbx_description
1 polymer ?
#
loop_
_entity_poly.entity_id
_entity_poly.type
_entity_poly.pdbx_seq_one_letter_code
_entity_poly.pdbx_strand_id
1 'polypeptide(L)' 'MMKGCLYCVRCDKSIPKEELEERAKRLFEMFGDTALASGRCPVCGTTLIDMDEVEKKRKAGG' A
#
# COMPACT_ATOMS: atom_id res chain seq x y z
N MET A 1 15.00 -11.26 2.46
CA MET A 1 13.55 -11.17 2.21
C MET A 1 13.30 -9.80 1.60
N MET A 2 12.90 -9.72 0.33
CA MET A 2 12.44 -8.45 -0.24
C MET A 2 11.11 -8.12 0.45
N LYS A 3 11.09 -7.06 1.26
CA LYS A 3 9.88 -6.64 1.96
C LYS A 3 8.91 -6.05 0.93
N GLY A 4 7.71 -6.62 0.85
CA GLY A 4 6.67 -6.15 -0.07
C GLY A 4 6.25 -4.70 0.17
N CYS A 5 5.69 -4.06 -0.85
CA CYS A 5 5.17 -2.71 -0.78
C CYS A 5 3.78 -2.60 -1.44
N LEU A 6 3.04 -1.58 -1.03
CA LEU A 6 1.82 -1.14 -1.69
C LEU A 6 2.16 0.01 -2.65
N TYR A 7 1.72 -0.09 -3.90
CA TYR A 7 2.06 0.89 -4.95
C TYR A 7 0.81 1.59 -5.50
N CYS A 8 0.88 2.91 -5.64
CA CYS A 8 -0.15 3.72 -6.27
C CYS A 8 0.25 4.08 -7.71
N VAL A 9 -0.51 3.60 -8.69
CA VAL A 9 -0.28 3.89 -10.12
C VAL A 9 -0.54 5.35 -10.52
N ARG A 10 -1.35 6.08 -9.75
CA ARG A 10 -1.69 7.48 -10.07
C ARG A 10 -0.71 8.48 -9.48
N CYS A 11 -0.26 8.22 -8.25
CA CYS A 11 0.68 9.09 -7.55
C CYS A 11 2.14 8.69 -7.81
N ASP A 12 2.37 7.55 -8.45
CA ASP A 12 3.69 6.92 -8.62
C ASP A 12 4.46 6.81 -7.30
N LYS A 13 3.78 6.33 -6.26
CA LYS A 13 4.33 6.23 -4.90
C LYS A 13 4.19 4.82 -4.36
N SER A 14 5.22 4.35 -3.67
CA SER A 14 5.23 3.11 -2.93
C SER A 14 5.21 3.35 -1.43
N ILE A 15 4.57 2.43 -0.72
CA ILE A 15 4.44 2.43 0.74
C ILE A 15 4.96 1.07 1.22
N PRO A 16 6.10 1.03 1.94
CA PRO A 16 6.61 -0.21 2.49
C PRO A 16 5.60 -0.83 3.46
N LYS A 17 5.36 -2.15 3.36
CA LYS A 17 4.41 -2.83 4.25
C LYS A 17 4.81 -2.73 5.72
N GLU A 18 6.12 -2.68 6.01
CA GLU A 18 6.63 -2.55 7.38
C GLU A 18 6.23 -1.23 8.05
N GLU A 19 6.06 -0.16 7.27
CA GLU A 19 5.65 1.16 7.76
C GLU A 19 4.14 1.40 7.60
N LEU A 20 3.42 0.47 6.96
CA LEU A 20 2.02 0.69 6.57
C LEU A 20 1.13 0.92 7.80
N GLU A 21 1.30 0.11 8.84
CA GLU A 21 0.49 0.18 10.05
C GLU A 21 0.73 1.49 10.80
N GLU A 22 2.00 1.88 10.98
CA GLU A 22 2.36 3.15 11.63
C GLU A 22 1.83 4.36 10.83
N ARG A 23 2.00 4.35 9.50
CA ARG A 23 1.50 5.42 8.63
C ARG A 23 -0.01 5.50 8.61
N ALA A 24 -0.71 4.37 8.60
CA ALA A 24 -2.17 4.32 8.67
C ALA A 24 -2.68 4.88 10.01
N LYS A 25 -2.04 4.51 11.12
CA LYS A 25 -2.35 5.04 12.44
C LYS A 25 -2.16 6.56 12.48
N ARG A 26 -1.02 7.07 12.02
CA ARG A 26 -0.73 8.52 11.97
C ARG A 26 -1.74 9.27 11.12
N LEU A 27 -2.12 8.71 9.97
CA LEU A 27 -3.10 9.30 9.07
C LEU A 27 -4.48 9.41 9.75
N PHE A 28 -4.90 8.37 10.47
CA PHE A 28 -6.13 8.36 11.22
C PHE A 28 -6.09 9.34 12.40
N GLU A 29 -5.01 9.37 13.18
CA GLU A 29 -4.87 10.27 14.34
C GLU A 29 -4.86 11.75 13.92
N MET A 30 -4.23 12.08 12.78
CA MET A 30 -4.10 13.46 12.33
C MET A 30 -5.30 13.97 11.52
N PHE A 31 -5.90 13.09 10.70
CA PHE A 31 -6.89 13.50 9.70
C PHE A 31 -8.20 12.71 9.76
N GLY A 32 -8.30 11.67 10.61
CA GLY A 32 -9.44 10.75 10.65
C GLY A 32 -9.57 9.87 9.41
N ASP A 33 -8.54 9.80 8.56
CA ASP A 33 -8.60 9.10 7.28
C ASP A 33 -8.12 7.64 7.40
N THR A 34 -8.91 6.73 6.85
CA THR A 34 -8.71 5.27 6.86
C THR A 34 -8.31 4.72 5.48
N ALA A 35 -7.92 5.59 4.53
CA ALA A 35 -7.55 5.20 3.17
C ALA A 35 -6.48 4.10 3.16
N LEU A 36 -5.38 4.28 3.90
CA LEU A 36 -4.31 3.29 3.97
C LEU A 36 -4.77 1.95 4.57
N ALA A 37 -5.56 1.99 5.65
CA ALA A 37 -6.14 0.78 6.25
C ALA A 37 -7.11 0.06 5.30
N SER A 38 -7.75 0.81 4.40
CA SER A 38 -8.63 0.28 3.35
C SER A 38 -7.90 -0.13 2.07
N GLY A 39 -6.55 -0.06 2.03
CA GLY A 39 -5.77 -0.35 0.83
C GLY A 39 -5.92 0.70 -0.29
N ARG A 40 -6.25 1.94 0.05
CA ARG A 40 -6.37 3.09 -0.88
C ARG A 40 -5.28 4.12 -0.63
N CYS A 41 -4.90 4.82 -1.69
CA CYS A 41 -3.97 5.93 -1.61
C CYS A 41 -4.63 7.10 -0.86
N PRO A 42 -4.01 7.63 0.22
CA PRO A 42 -4.57 8.74 0.99
C PRO A 42 -4.52 10.08 0.25
N VAL A 43 -3.82 10.15 -0.89
CA VAL A 43 -3.68 11.38 -1.68
C VAL A 43 -4.73 11.46 -2.79
N CYS A 44 -4.91 10.37 -3.55
CA CYS A 44 -5.78 10.35 -4.74
C CYS A 44 -6.96 9.38 -4.64
N GLY A 45 -7.10 8.66 -3.52
CA GLY A 45 -8.16 7.67 -3.29
C GLY A 45 -8.06 6.37 -4.10
N THR A 46 -7.05 6.23 -4.97
CA THR A 46 -6.91 5.07 -5.85
C THR A 46 -6.45 3.83 -5.08
N THR A 47 -7.03 2.68 -5.38
CA THR A 47 -6.63 1.39 -4.81
C THR A 47 -5.14 1.13 -5.02
N LEU A 48 -4.45 0.75 -3.96
CA LEU A 48 -3.04 0.42 -3.98
C LEU A 48 -2.85 -1.03 -4.46
N ILE A 49 -1.82 -1.24 -5.26
CA ILE A 49 -1.42 -2.55 -5.77
C ILE A 49 -0.45 -3.18 -4.78
N ASP A 50 -0.76 -4.39 -4.34
CA ASP A 50 0.15 -5.18 -3.53
C ASP A 50 1.21 -5.86 -4.39
N MET A 51 2.44 -5.33 -4.35
CA MET A 51 3.53 -5.83 -5.19
C MET A 51 3.98 -7.23 -4.77
N ASP A 52 3.80 -7.64 -3.51
CA ASP A 52 4.12 -8.98 -3.03
C ASP A 52 3.18 -10.02 -3.66
N GLU A 53 1.89 -9.69 -3.74
CA GLU A 53 0.90 -10.53 -4.42
C GLU A 53 1.15 -10.61 -5.93
N VAL A 54 1.59 -9.51 -6.56
CA VAL A 54 2.00 -9.51 -7.97
C VAL A 54 3.18 -10.46 -8.19
N GLU A 55 4.21 -10.40 -7.34
CA GLU A 55 5.38 -11.29 -7.44
C GLU A 55 5.01 -12.77 -7.24
N LYS A 56 4.15 -13.09 -6.27
CA LYS A 56 3.65 -14.45 -6.06
C LYS A 56 2.92 -14.98 -7.29
N LYS A 57 2.03 -14.19 -7.88
CA LYS A 57 1.31 -14.58 -9.10
C LYS A 57 2.24 -14.84 -10.28
N ARG A 58 3.32 -14.07 -10.44
CA ARG A 58 4.31 -14.29 -11.50
C ARG A 58 5.07 -15.60 -11.33
N LYS A 59 5.37 -16.01 -10.09
CA LYS A 59 6.06 -17.28 -9.81
C LYS A 59 5.17 -18.51 -9.90
N ALA A 60 3.86 -18.36 -9.67
CA ALA A 60 2.90 -19.47 -9.71
C ALA A 60 2.45 -19.86 -11.13
N GLY A 61 2.72 -19.02 -12.14
CA GLY A 61 2.34 -19.27 -13.54
C GLY A 61 3.52 -19.63 -14.46
N GLY A 62 4.66 -20.05 -13.91
CA GLY A 62 5.87 -20.43 -14.64
C GLY A 62 6.10 -21.92 -14.66
#